data_AF-A0A2G2Z148-F1
#
_entry.id   AF-A0A2G2Z148-F1
#
_cell.length_a   1.000
_cell.length_b   1.000
_cell.length_c   1.000
_cell.angle_alpha   90.00
_cell.angle_beta   90.00
_cell.angle_gamma   90.00
#
_symmetry.space_group_name_H-M   'P 1'
#
loop_
_entity.id
_entity.type
_entity.pdbx_description
1 polymer ?
#
loop_
_entity_poly.entity_id
_entity_poly.type
_entity_poly.pdbx_seq_one_letter_code
_entity_poly.pdbx_strand_id
1 'polypeptide(L)'
;MKAWASICTKLVGFTPNHAFSIQDNIEFILNDMNGMGADISPLQNLLGSFFGIATSYDQTRSILVDKTKKIKESEPYLKDKEHFEIVSRERDEKSKKILSSWKSLEKARKKVKKLKAHRDTAKQEVAEMESKVSAVEEEFSKCSEASLATKNASKVVEKKKQVLEAAL
;
A
#
# COMPACT_ATOMS: atom_id res chain seq x y z
N MET A 1 3.44 15.54 78.22
CA MET A 1 3.88 16.45 77.13
C MET A 1 4.92 15.84 76.17
N LYS A 2 5.90 15.03 76.62
CA LYS A 2 6.95 14.47 75.73
C LYS A 2 6.42 13.57 74.59
N ALA A 3 5.43 12.70 74.87
CA ALA A 3 4.88 11.80 73.86
C ALA A 3 4.11 12.53 72.74
N TRP A 4 3.35 13.56 73.08
CA TRP A 4 2.65 14.41 72.10
C TRP A 4 3.64 15.15 71.17
N ALA A 5 4.69 15.75 71.73
CA ALA A 5 5.73 16.40 70.93
C ALA A 5 6.40 15.40 69.96
N SER A 6 6.65 14.17 70.40
CA SER A 6 7.20 13.10 69.57
C SER A 6 6.29 12.74 68.39
N ILE A 7 4.98 12.62 68.62
CA ILE A 7 3.98 12.41 67.56
C ILE A 7 4.00 13.57 66.57
N CYS A 8 3.96 14.81 67.05
CA CYS A 8 4.00 15.99 66.18
C CYS A 8 5.27 16.02 65.32
N THR A 9 6.45 15.72 65.89
CA THR A 9 7.71 15.67 65.12
C THR A 9 7.68 14.57 64.04
N LYS A 10 7.13 13.39 64.33
CA LYS A 10 6.99 12.31 63.34
C LYS A 10 6.00 12.66 62.23
N LEU A 11 4.92 13.37 62.54
CA LEU A 11 3.93 13.82 61.55
C LEU A 11 4.43 14.99 60.68
N VAL A 12 5.29 15.88 61.21
CA VAL A 12 5.87 16.98 60.43
C VAL A 12 6.75 16.47 59.27
N GLY A 13 7.37 15.30 59.44
CA GLY A 13 8.12 14.62 58.37
C GLY A 13 7.27 13.73 57.46
N PHE A 14 5.94 13.77 57.57
CA PHE A 14 5.06 12.87 56.83
C PHE A 14 5.06 13.16 55.33
N THR A 15 5.50 12.18 54.55
CA THR A 15 5.23 12.11 53.12
C THR A 15 4.32 10.91 52.86
N PRO A 16 3.35 11.00 51.95
CA PRO A 16 2.44 9.88 51.63
C PRO A 16 3.18 8.56 51.38
N ASN A 17 4.31 8.59 50.65
CA ASN A 17 5.13 7.42 50.33
C ASN A 17 5.70 6.63 51.55
N HIS A 18 5.56 7.14 52.77
CA HIS A 18 6.07 6.53 54.01
C HIS A 18 4.98 6.33 55.07
N ALA A 19 3.69 6.37 54.68
CA ALA A 19 2.57 6.33 55.62
C ALA A 19 2.59 5.12 56.57
N PHE A 20 2.90 3.92 56.05
CA PHE A 20 3.01 2.68 56.85
C PHE A 20 4.11 2.77 57.92
N SER A 21 5.31 3.22 57.53
CA SER A 21 6.44 3.33 58.46
C SER A 21 6.19 4.34 59.57
N ILE A 22 5.44 5.41 59.28
CA ILE A 22 5.06 6.42 60.27
C ILE A 22 3.92 5.92 61.16
N GLN A 23 2.99 5.13 60.61
CA GLN A 23 1.90 4.51 61.36
C GLN A 23 2.42 3.60 62.47
N ASP A 24 3.28 2.62 62.14
CA ASP A 24 3.85 1.69 63.13
C ASP A 24 4.58 2.43 64.26
N ASN A 25 5.29 3.49 63.86
CA ASN A 25 6.07 4.36 64.74
C ASN A 25 5.21 5.21 65.69
N ILE A 26 4.00 5.56 65.29
CA ILE A 26 3.04 6.35 66.07
C ILE A 26 2.20 5.42 66.94
N GLU A 27 1.85 4.23 66.44
CA GLU A 27 1.18 3.17 67.20
C GLU A 27 2.00 2.75 68.42
N PHE A 28 3.33 2.61 68.27
CA PHE A 28 4.25 2.35 69.38
C PHE A 28 4.17 3.45 70.48
N ILE A 29 4.08 4.73 70.09
CA ILE A 29 3.99 5.84 71.05
C ILE A 29 2.62 5.88 71.73
N LEU A 30 1.55 5.57 71.00
CA LEU A 30 0.19 5.51 71.55
C LEU A 30 0.07 4.39 72.60
N ASN A 31 0.71 3.24 72.38
CA ASN A 31 0.73 2.14 73.34
C ASN A 31 1.43 2.54 74.66
N ASP A 32 2.54 3.28 74.58
CA ASP A 32 3.22 3.85 75.76
C ASP A 32 2.34 4.86 76.51
N MET A 33 1.63 5.72 75.78
CA MET A 33 0.70 6.69 76.36
C MET A 33 -0.51 6.03 77.05
N ASN A 34 -1.03 4.93 76.49
CA ASN A 34 -2.15 4.19 77.07
C ASN A 34 -1.79 3.58 78.44
N GLY A 35 -0.54 3.14 78.61
CA GLY A 35 -0.01 2.62 79.86
C GLY A 35 0.05 3.64 81.01
N MET A 36 -0.07 4.94 80.70
CA MET A 36 -0.05 6.03 81.70
C MET A 36 -1.43 6.37 82.27
N GLY A 37 -2.48 5.61 81.94
CA GLY A 37 -3.83 5.78 82.49
C GLY A 37 -4.63 6.94 81.91
N ALA A 38 -4.18 7.55 80.81
CA ALA A 38 -4.90 8.59 80.08
C ALA A 38 -5.83 7.97 79.03
N ASP A 39 -7.07 8.48 78.91
CA ASP A 39 -7.94 8.09 77.80
C ASP A 39 -7.46 8.76 76.50
N ILE A 40 -6.89 7.93 75.63
CA ILE A 40 -6.38 8.34 74.32
C ILE A 40 -7.23 7.81 73.17
N SER A 41 -8.39 7.21 73.46
CA SER A 41 -9.31 6.65 72.46
C SER A 41 -9.66 7.64 71.34
N PRO A 42 -9.96 8.93 71.62
CA PRO A 42 -10.21 9.92 70.57
C PRO A 42 -9.03 10.12 69.61
N LEU A 43 -7.80 10.08 70.14
CA LEU A 43 -6.58 10.28 69.36
C LEU A 43 -6.26 9.05 68.50
N GLN A 44 -6.43 7.84 69.04
CA GLN A 44 -6.28 6.59 68.29
C GLN A 44 -7.25 6.52 67.12
N ASN A 45 -8.52 6.87 67.33
CA ASN A 45 -9.55 6.90 66.28
C ASN A 45 -9.24 7.92 65.18
N LEU A 46 -8.76 9.12 65.56
CA LEU A 46 -8.37 10.16 64.62
C LEU A 46 -7.18 9.72 63.75
N LEU A 47 -6.12 9.19 64.37
CA LEU A 47 -4.93 8.75 63.67
C LEU A 47 -5.21 7.52 62.80
N GLY A 48 -6.01 6.57 63.29
CA GLY A 48 -6.46 5.43 62.49
C GLY A 48 -7.24 5.87 61.25
N SER A 49 -8.13 6.85 61.38
CA SER A 49 -8.86 7.43 60.25
C SER A 49 -7.92 8.11 59.25
N PHE A 50 -6.95 8.89 59.74
CA PHE A 50 -5.96 9.56 58.89
C PHE A 50 -5.10 8.56 58.09
N PHE A 51 -4.58 7.52 58.74
CA PHE A 51 -3.78 6.50 58.06
C PHE A 51 -4.59 5.63 57.10
N GLY A 52 -5.87 5.38 57.41
CA GLY A 52 -6.80 4.74 56.50
C GLY A 52 -6.97 5.53 55.20
N ILE A 53 -7.15 6.85 55.31
CA ILE A 53 -7.24 7.76 54.15
C ILE A 53 -5.92 7.79 53.38
N ALA A 54 -4.78 7.93 54.07
CA ALA A 54 -3.46 7.96 53.44
C ALA A 54 -3.18 6.68 52.63
N THR A 55 -3.47 5.51 53.21
CA THR A 55 -3.31 4.22 52.53
C THR A 55 -4.20 4.10 51.30
N SER A 56 -5.47 4.51 51.41
CA SER A 56 -6.41 4.50 50.29
C SER A 56 -5.96 5.42 49.15
N TYR A 57 -5.43 6.61 49.49
CA TYR A 57 -4.86 7.54 48.52
C TYR A 57 -3.65 6.94 47.80
N ASP A 58 -2.70 6.34 48.53
CA ASP A 58 -1.49 5.74 47.94
C ASP A 58 -1.82 4.57 47.02
N GLN A 59 -2.75 3.70 47.42
CA GLN A 59 -3.23 2.60 46.58
C GLN A 59 -3.85 3.13 45.28
N THR A 60 -4.74 4.13 45.38
CA THR A 60 -5.39 4.74 44.21
C THR A 60 -4.37 5.39 43.29
N ARG A 61 -3.41 6.10 43.87
CA ARG A 61 -2.32 6.75 43.13
C ARG A 61 -1.43 5.72 42.42
N SER A 62 -1.08 4.62 43.08
CA SER A 62 -0.30 3.54 42.47
C SER A 62 -1.03 2.90 41.29
N ILE A 63 -2.32 2.59 41.44
CA ILE A 63 -3.16 2.05 40.37
C ILE A 63 -3.22 3.01 39.18
N LEU A 64 -3.34 4.31 39.44
CA LEU A 64 -3.34 5.32 38.40
C LEU A 64 -2.01 5.36 37.64
N VAL A 65 -0.87 5.33 38.35
CA VAL A 65 0.47 5.29 37.75
C VAL A 65 0.65 4.06 36.86
N ASP A 66 0.22 2.88 37.32
CA ASP A 66 0.31 1.64 36.54
C ASP A 66 -0.56 1.70 35.27
N LYS A 67 -1.77 2.24 35.37
CA LYS A 67 -2.66 2.44 34.22
C LYS A 67 -2.05 3.41 33.21
N THR A 68 -1.54 4.55 33.68
CA THR A 68 -0.87 5.54 32.82
C THR A 68 0.35 4.94 32.13
N LYS A 69 1.15 4.14 32.83
CA LYS A 69 2.30 3.43 32.25
C LYS A 69 1.86 2.49 31.12
N LYS A 70 0.83 1.67 31.34
CA LYS A 70 0.28 0.76 30.31
C LYS A 70 -0.23 1.51 29.08
N ILE A 71 -0.87 2.67 29.26
CA ILE A 71 -1.32 3.52 28.15
C ILE A 71 -0.12 4.06 27.35
N LYS A 72 0.93 4.53 28.05
CA LYS A 72 2.14 5.04 27.40
C LYS A 72 2.88 3.94 26.63
N GLU A 73 2.93 2.73 27.17
CA GLU A 73 3.52 1.56 26.51
C GLU A 73 2.72 1.10 25.28
N SER A 74 1.41 1.36 25.22
CA SER A 74 0.56 0.99 24.08
C SER A 74 0.47 2.05 22.98
N GLU A 75 0.91 3.29 23.23
CA GLU A 75 0.90 4.38 22.24
C GLU A 75 1.66 4.03 20.95
N PRO A 76 2.87 3.45 20.97
CA PRO A 76 3.57 3.05 19.75
C PRO A 76 2.79 2.01 18.94
N TYR A 77 2.17 1.04 19.61
CA TYR A 77 1.36 0.01 18.96
C TYR A 77 0.15 0.61 18.24
N LEU A 78 -0.51 1.63 18.82
CA LEU A 78 -1.62 2.31 18.16
C LEU A 78 -1.18 3.08 16.91
N LYS A 79 -0.02 3.75 16.97
CA LYS A 79 0.57 4.43 15.80
C LYS A 79 0.92 3.44 14.69
N ASP A 80 1.57 2.33 15.05
CA ASP A 80 1.92 1.28 14.09
C ASP A 80 0.68 0.66 13.44
N LYS A 81 -0.39 0.46 14.22
CA LYS A 81 -1.67 -0.04 13.70
C LYS A 81 -2.29 0.93 12.70
N GLU A 82 -2.32 2.24 12.99
CA GLU A 82 -2.83 3.26 12.06
C GLU A 82 -2.03 3.28 10.75
N HIS A 83 -0.70 3.26 10.85
CA HIS A 83 0.17 3.16 9.67
C HIS A 83 -0.11 1.90 8.84
N PHE A 84 -0.29 0.75 9.51
CA PHE A 84 -0.61 -0.50 8.83
C PHE A 84 -1.95 -0.44 8.08
N GLU A 85 -2.98 0.19 8.66
CA GLU A 85 -4.29 0.37 8.02
C GLU A 85 -4.20 1.25 6.76
N ILE A 86 -3.42 2.33 6.82
CA ILE A 86 -3.17 3.22 5.66
C ILE A 86 -2.46 2.45 4.54
N VAL A 87 -1.35 1.76 4.87
CA VAL A 87 -0.56 0.98 3.90
C VAL A 87 -1.39 -0.13 3.26
N SER A 88 -2.27 -0.78 4.04
CA SER A 88 -3.15 -1.83 3.54
C SER A 88 -4.16 -1.27 2.52
N ARG A 89 -4.76 -0.10 2.79
CA ARG A 89 -5.69 0.55 1.85
C ARG A 89 -5.00 0.94 0.54
N GLU A 90 -3.82 1.54 0.62
CA GLU A 90 -3.05 1.91 -0.57
C GLU A 90 -2.69 0.67 -1.42
N ARG A 91 -2.30 -0.43 -0.78
CA ARG A 91 -2.00 -1.69 -1.45
C ARG A 91 -3.20 -2.18 -2.25
N ASP A 92 -4.39 -2.14 -1.67
CA ASP A 92 -5.62 -2.62 -2.31
C ASP A 92 -6.00 -1.76 -3.51
N GLU A 93 -5.87 -0.44 -3.40
CA GLU A 93 -6.09 0.48 -4.52
C GLU A 93 -5.09 0.25 -5.67
N LYS A 94 -3.80 0.12 -5.34
CA LYS A 94 -2.75 -0.21 -6.32
C LYS A 94 -3.04 -1.55 -7.00
N SER A 95 -3.48 -2.55 -6.25
CA SER A 95 -3.84 -3.88 -6.76
C SER A 95 -5.02 -3.82 -7.75
N LYS A 96 -6.06 -3.04 -7.43
CA LYS A 96 -7.20 -2.81 -8.35
C LYS A 96 -6.75 -2.14 -9.65
N LYS A 97 -5.83 -1.17 -9.59
CA LYS A 97 -5.26 -0.49 -10.77
C LYS A 97 -4.39 -1.42 -11.62
N ILE A 98 -3.60 -2.29 -10.99
CA ILE A 98 -2.82 -3.32 -11.70
C ILE A 98 -3.77 -4.28 -12.41
N LEU A 99 -4.82 -4.73 -11.74
CA LEU A 99 -5.80 -5.65 -12.33
C LEU A 99 -6.51 -5.04 -13.55
N SER A 100 -6.91 -3.77 -13.49
CA SER A 100 -7.54 -3.09 -14.62
C SER A 100 -6.56 -2.92 -15.80
N SER A 101 -5.31 -2.58 -15.50
CA SER A 101 -4.24 -2.45 -16.50
C SER A 101 -3.95 -3.79 -17.17
N TRP A 102 -3.91 -4.88 -16.40
CA TRP A 102 -3.72 -6.24 -16.91
C TRP A 102 -4.86 -6.64 -17.86
N LYS A 103 -6.11 -6.39 -17.48
CA LYS A 103 -7.28 -6.65 -18.36
C LYS A 103 -7.19 -5.86 -19.67
N SER A 104 -6.72 -4.62 -19.63
CA SER A 104 -6.51 -3.80 -20.83
C SER A 104 -5.38 -4.35 -21.71
N LEU A 105 -4.27 -4.79 -21.10
CA LEU A 105 -3.16 -5.43 -21.81
C LEU A 105 -3.60 -6.74 -22.50
N GLU A 106 -4.39 -7.57 -21.83
CA GLU A 106 -4.97 -8.79 -22.40
C GLU A 106 -5.78 -8.48 -23.67
N LYS A 107 -6.63 -7.45 -23.63
CA LYS A 107 -7.40 -6.98 -24.80
C LYS A 107 -6.49 -6.50 -25.92
N ALA A 108 -5.46 -5.72 -25.60
CA ALA A 108 -4.49 -5.22 -26.58
C ALA A 108 -3.74 -6.38 -27.26
N ARG A 109 -3.27 -7.38 -26.50
CA ARG A 109 -2.62 -8.58 -27.04
C ARG A 109 -3.52 -9.34 -28.02
N LYS A 110 -4.81 -9.49 -27.70
CA LYS A 110 -5.78 -10.12 -28.61
C LYS A 110 -5.93 -9.33 -29.92
N LYS A 111 -5.98 -8.00 -29.87
CA LYS A 111 -6.01 -7.15 -31.07
C LYS A 111 -4.74 -7.29 -31.91
N VAL A 112 -3.56 -7.28 -31.28
CA VAL A 112 -2.28 -7.47 -31.97
C VAL A 112 -2.22 -8.82 -32.70
N LYS A 113 -2.70 -9.91 -32.08
CA LYS A 113 -2.79 -11.22 -32.74
C LYS A 113 -3.66 -11.19 -34.00
N LYS A 114 -4.82 -10.52 -33.94
CA LYS A 114 -5.70 -10.35 -35.12
C LYS A 114 -5.04 -9.54 -36.23
N LEU A 115 -4.39 -8.42 -35.88
CA LEU A 115 -3.68 -7.58 -36.85
C LEU A 115 -2.51 -8.32 -37.50
N LYS A 116 -1.81 -9.18 -36.74
CA LYS A 116 -0.75 -10.03 -37.29
C LYS A 116 -1.31 -10.99 -38.34
N ALA A 117 -2.43 -11.65 -38.04
CA ALA A 117 -3.09 -12.53 -39.01
C ALA A 117 -3.51 -11.77 -40.28
N HIS A 118 -4.12 -10.58 -40.16
CA HIS A 118 -4.48 -9.76 -41.33
C HIS A 118 -3.26 -9.34 -42.15
N ARG A 119 -2.15 -8.97 -41.50
CA ARG A 119 -0.91 -8.63 -42.20
C ARG A 119 -0.39 -9.83 -43.00
N ASP A 120 -0.40 -11.01 -42.41
CA ASP A 120 0.11 -12.22 -43.06
C ASP A 120 -0.75 -12.59 -44.27
N THR A 121 -2.09 -12.48 -44.17
CA THR A 121 -3.02 -12.65 -45.30
C THR A 121 -2.78 -11.60 -46.40
N ALA A 122 -2.70 -10.31 -46.05
CA ALA A 122 -2.46 -9.25 -47.03
C ALA A 122 -1.12 -9.44 -47.75
N LYS A 123 -0.08 -9.91 -47.05
CA LYS A 123 1.21 -10.21 -47.67
C LYS A 123 1.12 -11.34 -48.69
N GLN A 124 0.30 -12.36 -48.43
CA GLN A 124 0.05 -13.44 -49.38
C GLN A 124 -0.72 -12.95 -50.60
N GLU A 125 -1.77 -12.14 -50.40
CA GLU A 125 -2.56 -11.56 -51.50
C GLU A 125 -1.71 -10.66 -52.40
N VAL A 126 -0.81 -9.85 -51.82
CA VAL A 126 0.14 -9.03 -52.60
C VAL A 126 1.06 -9.89 -53.45
N ALA A 127 1.65 -10.95 -52.89
CA ALA A 127 2.51 -11.86 -53.65
C ALA A 127 1.76 -12.55 -54.80
N GLU A 128 0.49 -12.91 -54.60
CA GLU A 128 -0.36 -13.48 -55.65
C GLU A 128 -0.65 -12.45 -56.76
N MET A 129 -0.96 -11.20 -56.39
CA MET A 129 -1.17 -10.12 -57.37
C MET A 129 0.11 -9.80 -58.17
N GLU A 130 1.26 -9.71 -57.51
CA GLU A 130 2.57 -9.48 -58.17
C GLU A 130 2.86 -10.57 -59.21
N SER A 131 2.59 -11.84 -58.89
CA SER A 131 2.73 -12.95 -59.84
C SER A 131 1.77 -12.82 -61.03
N LYS A 132 0.51 -12.47 -60.79
CA LYS A 132 -0.48 -12.27 -61.87
C LYS A 132 -0.11 -11.09 -62.77
N VAL A 133 0.34 -9.98 -62.19
CA VAL A 133 0.80 -8.80 -62.94
C VAL A 133 2.00 -9.17 -63.82
N SER A 134 2.99 -9.87 -63.26
CA SER A 134 4.17 -10.32 -64.03
C SER A 134 3.77 -11.19 -65.23
N ALA A 135 2.83 -12.12 -65.05
CA ALA A 135 2.33 -12.96 -66.14
C ALA A 135 1.60 -12.14 -67.23
N VAL A 136 0.78 -11.16 -66.82
CA VAL A 136 0.08 -10.26 -67.77
C VAL A 136 1.07 -9.37 -68.52
N GLU A 137 2.10 -8.84 -67.85
CA GLU A 137 3.16 -8.04 -68.47
C GLU A 137 3.96 -8.84 -69.51
N GLU A 138 4.28 -10.10 -69.20
CA GLU A 138 4.96 -11.01 -70.12
C GLU A 138 4.11 -11.28 -71.38
N GLU A 139 2.84 -11.62 -71.21
CA GLU A 139 1.89 -11.83 -72.31
C GLU A 139 1.69 -10.55 -73.14
N PHE A 140 1.62 -9.39 -72.50
CA PHE A 140 1.53 -8.10 -73.19
C PHE A 140 2.78 -7.83 -74.04
N SER A 141 3.98 -8.12 -73.51
CA SER A 141 5.24 -7.97 -74.25
C SER A 141 5.26 -8.85 -75.50
N LYS A 142 4.90 -10.15 -75.37
CA LYS A 142 4.80 -11.08 -76.50
C LYS A 142 3.83 -10.57 -77.58
N CYS A 143 2.68 -10.06 -77.16
CA CYS A 143 1.65 -9.54 -78.06
C CYS A 143 2.12 -8.27 -78.81
N SER A 144 2.84 -7.39 -78.10
CA SER A 144 3.47 -6.19 -78.68
C SER A 144 4.53 -6.56 -79.73
N GLU A 145 5.40 -7.53 -79.44
CA GLU A 145 6.41 -8.04 -80.37
C GLU A 145 5.77 -8.65 -81.63
N ALA A 146 4.74 -9.48 -81.48
CA ALA A 146 4.01 -10.08 -82.60
C ALA A 146 3.36 -9.01 -83.50
N SER A 147 2.77 -7.97 -82.91
CA SER A 147 2.18 -6.84 -83.63
C SER A 147 3.24 -6.06 -84.44
N LEU A 148 4.40 -5.78 -83.83
CA LEU A 148 5.53 -5.14 -84.52
C LEU A 148 6.05 -5.99 -85.68
N ALA A 149 6.23 -7.29 -85.47
CA ALA A 149 6.66 -8.23 -86.52
C ALA A 149 5.67 -8.24 -87.70
N THR A 150 4.36 -8.28 -87.40
CA THR A 150 3.30 -8.26 -88.41
C THR A 150 3.28 -6.94 -89.19
N LYS A 151 3.44 -5.79 -88.51
CA LYS A 151 3.54 -4.47 -89.15
C LYS A 151 4.76 -4.38 -90.07
N ASN A 152 5.89 -4.94 -89.66
CA ASN A 152 7.10 -4.99 -90.48
C ASN A 152 6.92 -5.89 -91.71
N ALA A 153 6.32 -7.07 -91.56
CA ALA A 153 6.00 -7.97 -92.68
C ALA A 153 5.03 -7.32 -93.68
N SER A 154 3.97 -6.66 -93.19
CA SER A 154 3.02 -5.91 -94.02
C SER A 154 3.71 -4.82 -94.84
N LYS A 155 4.61 -4.02 -94.23
CA LYS A 155 5.41 -3.03 -94.96
C LYS A 155 6.27 -3.65 -96.06
N VAL A 156 6.83 -4.84 -95.84
CA VAL A 156 7.63 -5.55 -96.86
C VAL A 156 6.76 -6.00 -98.02
N VAL A 157 5.57 -6.55 -97.73
CA VAL A 157 4.60 -6.97 -98.75
C VAL A 157 4.13 -5.78 -99.60
N GLU A 158 3.79 -4.65 -98.97
CA GLU A 158 3.36 -3.44 -99.67
C GLU A 158 4.44 -2.91 -100.62
N LYS A 159 5.71 -2.89 -100.17
CA LYS A 159 6.85 -2.51 -101.02
C LYS A 159 7.01 -3.44 -102.23
N LYS A 160 6.88 -4.76 -102.03
CA LYS A 160 6.96 -5.74 -103.13
C LYS A 160 5.84 -5.56 -104.15
N LYS A 161 4.62 -5.25 -103.68
CA LYS A 161 3.48 -4.95 -104.54
C LYS A 161 3.73 -3.72 -105.42
N GLN A 162 4.20 -2.61 -104.85
CA GLN A 162 4.54 -1.41 -105.62
C GLN A 162 5.61 -1.65 -106.69
N VAL A 163 6.63 -2.49 -106.40
CA VAL A 163 7.65 -2.87 -107.38
C VAL A 163 7.07 -3.65 -108.56
N LEU A 164 6.12 -4.57 -108.29
CA LEU A 164 5.43 -5.32 -109.35
C LEU A 164 4.54 -4.43 -110.21
N GLU A 165 3.82 -3.49 -109.60
CA GLU A 165 2.98 -2.54 -110.34
C GLU A 165 3.79 -1.59 -111.22
N ALA A 166 5.03 -1.25 -110.84
CA ALA A 166 5.93 -0.42 -111.65
C ALA A 166 6.63 -1.15 -112.81
N ALA A 167 6.57 -2.48 -112.84
CA ALA A 167 7.20 -3.32 -113.88
C ALA A 167 6.22 -3.78 -114.98
N LEU A 168 4.98 -3.28 -114.94
CA LEU A 168 3.86 -3.61 -115.82
C LEU A 168 3.49 -2.39 -116.66
#